data_AF-A0A355QAT7-F1
#
_entry.id   AF-A0A355QAT7-F1
#
_cell.length_a   1.000
_cell.length_b   1.000
_cell.length_c   1.000
_cell.angle_alpha   90.00
_cell.angle_beta   90.00
_cell.angle_gamma   90.00
#
_symmetry.space_group_name_H-M   'P 1'
#
loop_
_entity.id
_entity.type
_entity.pdbx_description
1 polymer ?
#
loop_
_entity_poly.entity_id
_entity_poly.type
_entity_poly.pdbx_seq_one_letter_code
_entity_poly.pdbx_strand_id
1 'polypeptide(L)'
;MREHIFSLIGLFALVFWSKASRADYIPVGPELLRQVQAEIINIDTAELKRRLEQDPNLTLIDVRNPNEINQFGGTIDAAQNVILPRGWLEFRIGEILRSYDQPVVLYCGINQRSPVAAKTLMDMGYSNVSNYADGFFAWRDANLPVDAPDFAPSSMLYRLPQQVTKNIWSAIGATAPPSYENSGHNNNLSFIITEEGVVVMNASDNYLLAKTLHEEIKKITDQPVKYVVLENAQGHAMLGSNYWQEQGAKIVVHRLAAEVIEDHGADVLKQMQNGRRDKSLGTQLVKPDIIFDNEWIIELGGEQIEARYLGPAHGPGDIVLWLPQQELVITGDLAFHERLLPVFEDTDTAGWLETWNNLESLGAKIVIPGHGGPTVISEVRKYTLDYLVYMRQEVAKILEEMGGLEEAYEIDQSAFAQLDTFRELARINADRIFRAMEFE
;
A
#
# COMPACT_ATOMS: atom_id res chain seq x y z
N MET A 1 -6.76 -84.56 -76.77
CA MET A 1 -7.55 -85.26 -75.73
C MET A 1 -7.02 -84.80 -74.38
N ARG A 2 -7.86 -84.08 -73.61
CA ARG A 2 -7.75 -83.71 -72.18
C ARG A 2 -6.54 -82.87 -71.73
N GLU A 3 -6.62 -81.93 -70.79
CA GLU A 3 -7.68 -81.20 -70.09
C GLU A 3 -7.01 -79.97 -69.40
N HIS A 4 -7.81 -78.92 -69.17
CA HIS A 4 -7.66 -77.71 -68.36
C HIS A 4 -6.40 -77.41 -67.52
N ILE A 5 -5.97 -76.13 -67.53
CA ILE A 5 -6.02 -75.20 -66.37
C ILE A 5 -5.73 -73.77 -66.88
N PHE A 6 -6.67 -72.85 -66.61
CA PHE A 6 -6.52 -71.40 -66.78
C PHE A 6 -5.65 -70.83 -65.66
N SER A 7 -4.72 -69.93 -65.97
CA SER A 7 -4.09 -69.05 -64.97
C SER A 7 -4.32 -67.59 -65.38
N LEU A 8 -5.04 -66.89 -64.51
CA LEU A 8 -5.47 -65.50 -64.63
C LEU A 8 -4.50 -64.64 -63.81
N ILE A 9 -3.61 -63.86 -64.44
CA ILE A 9 -2.82 -62.84 -63.73
C ILE A 9 -3.55 -61.51 -63.86
N GLY A 10 -4.24 -61.12 -62.77
CA GLY A 10 -4.93 -59.85 -62.63
C GLY A 10 -3.97 -58.72 -62.24
N LEU A 11 -4.07 -57.63 -62.98
CA LEU A 11 -3.36 -56.36 -62.82
C LEU A 11 -3.95 -55.59 -61.62
N PHE A 12 -3.21 -55.42 -60.52
CA PHE A 12 -3.56 -54.48 -59.44
C PHE A 12 -2.84 -53.15 -59.68
N ALA A 13 -3.58 -52.14 -60.12
CA ALA A 13 -3.13 -50.75 -60.14
C ALA A 13 -3.33 -50.14 -58.74
N LEU A 14 -2.22 -49.89 -58.03
CA LEU A 14 -2.19 -49.09 -56.81
C LEU A 14 -2.29 -47.61 -57.18
N VAL A 15 -3.45 -47.01 -56.94
CA VAL A 15 -3.63 -45.55 -56.99
C VAL A 15 -3.13 -44.96 -55.67
N PHE A 16 -1.95 -44.34 -55.69
CA PHE A 16 -1.49 -43.48 -54.61
C PHE A 16 -2.17 -42.12 -54.72
N TRP A 17 -3.04 -41.80 -53.78
CA TRP A 17 -3.54 -40.44 -53.58
C TRP A 17 -2.49 -39.67 -52.76
N SER A 18 -1.70 -38.82 -53.41
CA SER A 18 -0.87 -37.86 -52.68
C SER A 18 -1.75 -36.72 -52.20
N LYS A 19 -2.04 -36.68 -50.89
CA LYS A 19 -2.39 -35.42 -50.23
C LYS A 19 -1.13 -34.57 -50.22
N ALA A 20 -0.97 -33.72 -51.21
CA ALA A 20 -0.10 -32.56 -51.07
C ALA A 20 -0.69 -31.71 -49.93
N SER A 21 -0.08 -31.78 -48.74
CA SER A 21 -0.46 -30.93 -47.61
C SER A 21 -0.16 -29.48 -47.97
N ARG A 22 -1.21 -28.66 -47.85
CA ARG A 22 -1.11 -27.20 -47.79
C ARG A 22 -0.02 -26.88 -46.77
N ALA A 23 0.98 -26.08 -47.11
CA ALA A 23 1.96 -25.61 -46.13
C ALA A 23 1.20 -25.03 -44.92
N ASP A 24 1.41 -25.62 -43.74
CA ASP A 24 0.67 -25.28 -42.53
C ASP A 24 0.88 -23.80 -42.21
N TYR A 25 -0.18 -23.01 -42.38
CA TYR A 25 -0.18 -21.61 -41.96
C TYR A 25 -0.05 -21.57 -40.44
N ILE A 26 1.07 -21.05 -39.93
CA ILE A 26 1.26 -20.83 -38.51
C ILE A 26 0.66 -19.46 -38.16
N PRO A 27 -0.45 -19.41 -37.40
CA PRO A 27 -1.06 -18.16 -36.99
C PRO A 27 -0.09 -17.36 -36.09
N VAL A 28 -0.08 -16.03 -36.23
CA VAL A 28 0.78 -15.14 -35.44
C VAL A 28 -0.02 -13.98 -34.86
N GLY A 29 0.44 -13.43 -33.74
CA GLY A 29 -0.12 -12.24 -33.12
C GLY A 29 -1.62 -12.36 -32.83
N PRO A 30 -2.47 -11.43 -33.31
CA PRO A 30 -3.92 -11.44 -33.03
C PRO A 30 -4.66 -12.70 -33.50
N GLU A 31 -4.23 -13.32 -34.62
CA GLU A 31 -4.86 -14.54 -35.12
C GLU A 31 -4.61 -15.72 -34.19
N LEU A 32 -3.36 -15.86 -33.74
CA LEU A 32 -2.97 -16.88 -32.76
C LEU A 32 -3.77 -16.69 -31.46
N LEU A 33 -3.86 -15.45 -30.97
CA LEU A 33 -4.61 -15.15 -29.75
C LEU A 33 -6.09 -15.50 -29.87
N ARG A 34 -6.73 -15.21 -31.01
CA ARG A 34 -8.13 -15.55 -31.22
C ARG A 34 -8.38 -17.06 -31.20
N GLN A 35 -7.49 -17.83 -31.81
CA GLN A 35 -7.57 -19.29 -31.81
C GLN A 35 -7.36 -19.85 -30.40
N VAL A 36 -6.30 -19.41 -29.72
CA VAL A 36 -6.00 -19.82 -28.34
C VAL A 36 -7.15 -19.47 -27.39
N GLN A 37 -7.72 -18.27 -27.49
CA GLN A 37 -8.83 -17.85 -26.62
C GLN A 37 -10.09 -18.72 -26.80
N ALA A 38 -10.30 -19.33 -27.97
CA ALA A 38 -11.41 -20.24 -28.21
C ALA A 38 -11.20 -21.64 -27.61
N GLU A 39 -9.96 -21.99 -27.25
CA GLU A 39 -9.57 -23.33 -26.76
C GLU A 39 -9.34 -23.37 -25.24
N ILE A 40 -9.25 -22.21 -24.59
CA ILE A 40 -9.02 -22.09 -23.15
C ILE A 40 -10.28 -21.66 -22.39
N ILE A 41 -10.27 -21.86 -21.08
CA ILE A 41 -11.29 -21.34 -20.18
C ILE A 41 -10.90 -19.92 -19.77
N ASN A 42 -11.72 -18.94 -20.15
CA ASN A 42 -11.56 -17.54 -19.74
C ASN A 42 -12.50 -17.22 -18.57
N ILE A 43 -12.00 -16.45 -17.60
CA ILE A 43 -12.79 -15.93 -16.49
C ILE A 43 -12.63 -14.40 -16.42
N ASP A 44 -13.67 -13.73 -15.93
CA ASP A 44 -13.69 -12.29 -15.71
C ASP A 44 -13.34 -11.95 -14.24
N THR A 45 -13.34 -10.66 -13.93
CA THR A 45 -13.02 -10.11 -12.61
C THR A 45 -13.95 -10.65 -11.53
N ALA A 46 -15.24 -10.76 -11.81
CA ALA A 46 -16.24 -11.22 -10.83
C ALA A 46 -16.03 -12.70 -10.48
N GLU A 47 -15.76 -13.53 -11.49
CA GLU A 47 -15.48 -14.94 -11.30
C GLU A 47 -14.12 -15.16 -10.60
N LEU A 48 -13.08 -14.40 -10.95
CA LEU A 48 -11.78 -14.50 -10.26
C LEU A 48 -11.93 -14.16 -8.77
N LYS A 49 -12.61 -13.06 -8.45
CA LYS A 49 -12.88 -12.67 -7.06
C LYS A 49 -13.63 -13.77 -6.30
N ARG A 50 -14.70 -14.30 -6.89
CA ARG A 50 -15.47 -15.40 -6.29
C ARG A 50 -14.59 -16.64 -6.02
N ARG A 51 -13.69 -16.99 -6.93
CA ARG A 51 -12.81 -18.16 -6.74
C ARG A 51 -11.75 -17.91 -5.67
N LEU A 52 -11.16 -16.71 -5.61
CA LEU A 52 -10.22 -16.32 -4.57
C LEU A 52 -10.83 -16.42 -3.16
N GLU A 53 -12.11 -16.06 -3.02
CA GLU A 53 -12.83 -16.14 -1.74
C GLU A 53 -13.18 -17.59 -1.36
N GLN A 54 -13.40 -18.47 -2.33
CA GLN A 54 -13.95 -19.82 -2.10
C GLN A 54 -12.89 -20.93 -2.09
N ASP A 55 -11.78 -20.74 -2.78
CA ASP A 55 -10.77 -21.78 -2.96
C ASP A 55 -9.39 -21.28 -2.47
N PRO A 56 -9.03 -21.59 -1.21
CA PRO A 56 -7.72 -21.21 -0.68
C PRO A 56 -6.56 -21.94 -1.35
N ASN A 57 -6.82 -23.00 -2.15
CA ASN A 57 -5.81 -23.74 -2.90
C ASN A 57 -5.60 -23.20 -4.32
N LEU A 58 -6.37 -22.19 -4.74
CA LEU A 58 -6.20 -21.58 -6.06
C LEU A 58 -4.86 -20.85 -6.15
N THR A 59 -4.02 -21.24 -7.11
CA THR A 59 -2.78 -20.53 -7.41
C THR A 59 -2.99 -19.54 -8.55
N LEU A 60 -2.57 -18.29 -8.33
CA LEU A 60 -2.45 -17.29 -9.38
C LEU A 60 -1.02 -17.27 -9.91
N ILE A 61 -0.89 -17.20 -11.23
CA ILE A 61 0.41 -17.04 -11.89
C ILE A 61 0.40 -15.76 -12.72
N ASP A 62 1.21 -14.81 -12.30
CA ASP A 62 1.51 -13.60 -13.07
C ASP A 62 2.62 -13.90 -14.08
N VAL A 63 2.28 -13.88 -15.36
CA VAL A 63 3.25 -14.14 -16.44
C VAL A 63 3.94 -12.88 -16.96
N ARG A 64 3.79 -11.74 -16.28
CA ARG A 64 4.52 -10.49 -16.56
C ARG A 64 5.99 -10.59 -16.15
N ASN A 65 6.78 -9.64 -16.62
CA ASN A 65 8.18 -9.51 -16.20
C ASN A 65 8.27 -8.74 -14.87
N PRO A 66 9.25 -9.01 -14.00
CA PRO A 66 9.39 -8.30 -12.72
C PRO A 66 9.49 -6.77 -12.85
N ASN A 67 10.19 -6.28 -13.89
CA ASN A 67 10.27 -4.84 -14.16
C ASN A 67 8.90 -4.22 -14.45
N GLU A 68 8.04 -4.94 -15.18
CA GLU A 68 6.68 -4.48 -15.49
C GLU A 68 5.80 -4.47 -14.22
N ILE A 69 5.94 -5.49 -13.37
CA ILE A 69 5.23 -5.57 -12.09
C ILE A 69 5.61 -4.39 -11.20
N ASN A 70 6.92 -4.14 -11.03
CA ASN A 70 7.42 -3.03 -10.22
C ASN A 70 7.02 -1.66 -10.81
N GLN A 71 7.03 -1.53 -12.14
CA GLN A 71 6.74 -0.25 -12.81
C GLN A 71 5.26 0.04 -12.97
N PHE A 72 4.36 -0.94 -12.88
CA PHE A 72 2.95 -0.74 -13.18
C PHE A 72 2.00 -1.14 -12.06
N GLY A 73 2.50 -1.07 -10.82
CA GLY A 73 1.67 -1.09 -9.62
C GLY A 73 1.43 -2.48 -9.06
N GLY A 74 2.41 -3.38 -9.10
CA GLY A 74 2.37 -4.64 -8.35
C GLY A 74 1.60 -5.77 -9.03
N THR A 75 1.06 -6.67 -8.21
CA THR A 75 0.40 -7.92 -8.58
C THR A 75 -0.97 -8.05 -7.92
N ILE A 76 -1.81 -9.00 -8.34
CA ILE A 76 -3.09 -9.24 -7.65
C ILE A 76 -2.78 -9.75 -6.24
N ASP A 77 -3.31 -9.09 -5.21
CA ASP A 77 -3.15 -9.54 -3.83
C ASP A 77 -4.01 -10.80 -3.62
N ALA A 78 -3.33 -11.93 -3.43
CA ALA A 78 -3.95 -13.22 -3.21
C ALA A 78 -3.01 -14.12 -2.42
N ALA A 79 -3.59 -14.99 -1.58
CA ALA A 79 -2.86 -15.89 -0.69
C ALA A 79 -1.80 -16.75 -1.41
N GLN A 80 -2.03 -17.11 -2.67
CA GLN A 80 -1.10 -17.88 -3.49
C GLN A 80 -0.90 -17.23 -4.87
N ASN A 81 -0.29 -16.06 -4.90
CA ASN A 81 0.14 -15.43 -6.16
C ASN A 81 1.65 -15.62 -6.40
N VAL A 82 2.02 -16.08 -7.60
CA VAL A 82 3.39 -16.37 -7.98
C VAL A 82 3.76 -15.65 -9.27
N ILE A 83 4.91 -14.98 -9.27
CA ILE A 83 5.47 -14.36 -10.47
C ILE A 83 6.28 -15.41 -11.24
N LEU A 84 5.77 -15.86 -12.39
CA LEU A 84 6.47 -16.74 -13.31
C LEU A 84 6.41 -16.16 -14.73
N PRO A 85 7.39 -15.33 -15.13
CA PRO A 85 7.38 -14.67 -16.42
C PRO A 85 7.21 -15.68 -17.55
N ARG A 86 6.45 -15.32 -18.60
CA ARG A 86 6.09 -16.25 -19.67
C ARG A 86 7.27 -17.07 -20.21
N GLY A 87 8.45 -16.47 -20.37
CA GLY A 87 9.63 -17.14 -20.92
C GLY A 87 10.21 -18.28 -20.06
N TRP A 88 9.80 -18.40 -18.80
CA TRP A 88 10.25 -19.43 -17.86
C TRP A 88 9.18 -20.49 -17.55
N LEU A 89 7.99 -20.35 -18.12
CA LEU A 89 6.81 -21.11 -17.73
C LEU A 89 7.04 -22.62 -17.80
N GLU A 90 7.40 -23.11 -18.98
CA GLU A 90 7.59 -24.54 -19.28
C GLU A 90 8.70 -25.17 -18.44
N PHE A 91 9.69 -24.37 -18.03
CA PHE A 91 10.87 -24.84 -17.31
C PHE A 91 10.64 -24.94 -15.81
N ARG A 92 9.75 -24.10 -15.25
CA ARG A 92 9.62 -23.91 -13.80
C ARG A 92 8.23 -24.19 -13.24
N ILE A 93 7.23 -24.46 -14.08
CA ILE A 93 5.86 -24.69 -13.59
C ILE A 93 5.77 -25.86 -12.59
N GLY A 94 6.60 -26.90 -12.76
CA GLY A 94 6.68 -28.02 -11.83
C GLY A 94 7.26 -27.69 -10.45
N GLU A 95 7.91 -26.52 -10.29
CA GLU A 95 8.34 -26.00 -8.99
C GLU A 95 7.18 -25.33 -8.23
N ILE A 96 6.14 -24.91 -8.95
CA ILE A 96 5.04 -24.09 -8.44
C ILE A 96 3.80 -24.95 -8.17
N LEU A 97 3.36 -25.72 -9.17
CA LEU A 97 2.17 -26.55 -9.07
C LEU A 97 2.55 -27.95 -8.57
N ARG A 98 1.90 -28.39 -7.49
CA ARG A 98 2.19 -29.66 -6.80
C ARG A 98 1.54 -30.86 -7.51
N SER A 99 0.51 -30.63 -8.32
CA SER A 99 -0.19 -31.65 -9.10
C SER A 99 -0.75 -31.06 -10.40
N TYR A 100 -1.11 -31.94 -11.35
CA TYR A 100 -1.67 -31.55 -12.66
C TYR A 100 -3.12 -31.05 -12.58
N ASP A 101 -3.84 -31.39 -11.51
CA ASP A 101 -5.23 -31.00 -11.26
C ASP A 101 -5.39 -29.80 -10.32
N GLN A 102 -4.27 -29.27 -9.78
CA GLN A 102 -4.27 -28.09 -8.93
C GLN A 102 -4.92 -26.90 -9.66
N PRO A 103 -5.91 -26.21 -9.05
CA PRO A 103 -6.54 -25.05 -9.66
C PRO A 103 -5.52 -23.94 -9.90
N VAL A 104 -5.42 -23.47 -11.14
CA VAL A 104 -4.51 -22.39 -11.51
C VAL A 104 -5.18 -21.38 -12.44
N VAL A 105 -4.98 -20.09 -12.12
CA VAL A 105 -5.38 -18.97 -12.97
C VAL A 105 -4.13 -18.22 -13.42
N LEU A 106 -3.95 -18.06 -14.73
CA LEU A 106 -2.88 -17.23 -15.28
C LEU A 106 -3.42 -15.85 -15.66
N TYR A 107 -2.59 -14.82 -15.44
CA TYR A 107 -2.91 -13.46 -15.85
C TYR A 107 -1.67 -12.70 -16.31
N CYS A 108 -1.91 -11.62 -17.05
CA CYS A 108 -0.89 -10.64 -17.39
C CYS A 108 -1.52 -9.24 -17.43
N GLY A 109 -0.78 -8.23 -17.89
CA GLY A 109 -1.25 -6.83 -17.89
C GLY A 109 -2.57 -6.62 -18.67
N ILE A 110 -2.59 -7.05 -19.94
CA ILE A 110 -3.67 -6.77 -20.92
C ILE A 110 -4.12 -8.02 -21.70
N ASN A 111 -4.07 -9.19 -21.07
CA ASN A 111 -4.56 -10.45 -21.65
C ASN A 111 -3.94 -10.86 -23.02
N GLN A 112 -2.67 -10.54 -23.25
CA GLN A 112 -1.94 -10.96 -24.46
C GLN A 112 -1.00 -12.15 -24.22
N ARG A 113 -0.41 -12.28 -23.03
CA ARG A 113 0.54 -13.36 -22.71
C ARG A 113 -0.13 -14.53 -22.00
N SER A 114 -1.08 -14.23 -21.12
CA SER A 114 -1.74 -15.23 -20.29
C SER A 114 -2.61 -16.24 -21.05
N PRO A 115 -3.29 -15.92 -22.18
CA PRO A 115 -3.98 -16.93 -22.96
C PRO A 115 -3.05 -18.02 -23.49
N VAL A 116 -1.92 -17.59 -24.07
CA VAL A 116 -0.91 -18.50 -24.62
C VAL A 116 -0.25 -19.32 -23.52
N ALA A 117 0.01 -18.70 -22.36
CA ALA A 117 0.51 -19.41 -21.18
C ALA A 117 -0.46 -20.50 -20.70
N ALA A 118 -1.75 -20.17 -20.57
CA ALA A 118 -2.79 -21.10 -20.14
C ALA A 118 -2.89 -22.29 -21.09
N LYS A 119 -2.89 -22.02 -22.40
CA LYS A 119 -2.90 -23.08 -23.42
C LYS A 119 -1.67 -23.99 -23.33
N THR A 120 -0.49 -23.42 -23.12
CA THR A 120 0.73 -24.20 -22.92
C THR A 120 0.60 -25.14 -21.71
N LEU A 121 0.05 -24.69 -20.59
CA LEU A 121 -0.15 -25.57 -19.43
C LEU A 121 -1.16 -26.69 -19.73
N MET A 122 -2.26 -26.38 -20.42
CA MET A 122 -3.21 -27.41 -20.86
C MET A 122 -2.54 -28.46 -21.76
N ASP A 123 -1.70 -28.03 -22.70
CA ASP A 123 -0.96 -28.94 -23.60
C ASP A 123 0.09 -29.77 -22.87
N MET A 124 0.62 -29.28 -21.75
CA MET A 124 1.50 -30.03 -20.86
C MET A 124 0.75 -31.02 -19.95
N GLY A 125 -0.59 -31.04 -20.00
CA GLY A 125 -1.44 -31.99 -19.27
C GLY A 125 -2.06 -31.46 -17.97
N TYR A 126 -1.91 -30.17 -17.66
CA TYR A 126 -2.61 -29.57 -16.51
C TYR A 126 -4.11 -29.43 -16.83
N SER A 127 -4.97 -29.98 -15.97
CA SER A 127 -6.40 -30.15 -16.26
C SER A 127 -7.29 -29.05 -15.69
N ASN A 128 -6.81 -28.26 -14.73
CA ASN A 128 -7.60 -27.22 -14.04
C ASN A 128 -6.99 -25.82 -14.24
N VAL A 129 -6.90 -25.42 -15.51
CA VAL A 129 -6.27 -24.15 -15.93
C VAL A 129 -7.33 -23.17 -16.40
N SER A 130 -7.26 -21.92 -15.93
CA SER A 130 -8.07 -20.81 -16.44
C SER A 130 -7.20 -19.59 -16.75
N ASN A 131 -7.65 -18.75 -17.68
CA ASN A 131 -7.04 -17.45 -17.99
C ASN A 131 -7.93 -16.32 -17.45
N TYR A 132 -7.35 -15.39 -16.72
CA TYR A 132 -8.03 -14.17 -16.32
C TYR A 132 -8.01 -13.15 -17.48
N ALA A 133 -9.19 -12.91 -18.05
CA ALA A 133 -9.32 -12.25 -19.35
C ALA A 133 -9.31 -10.72 -19.30
N ASP A 134 -9.70 -10.11 -18.17
CA ASP A 134 -9.71 -8.64 -18.04
C ASP A 134 -8.29 -8.08 -17.82
N GLY A 135 -7.40 -8.91 -17.23
CA GLY A 135 -6.01 -8.56 -17.00
C GLY A 135 -5.79 -7.72 -15.74
N PHE A 136 -4.51 -7.58 -15.37
CA PHE A 136 -4.11 -6.90 -14.13
C PHE A 136 -4.54 -5.43 -14.10
N PHE A 137 -4.44 -4.71 -15.22
CA PHE A 137 -4.79 -3.28 -15.20
C PHE A 137 -6.27 -3.05 -14.95
N ALA A 138 -7.15 -3.89 -15.49
CA ALA A 138 -8.58 -3.81 -15.18
C ALA A 138 -8.87 -4.11 -13.70
N TRP A 139 -8.15 -5.08 -13.10
CA TRP A 139 -8.25 -5.38 -11.67
C TRP A 139 -7.85 -4.18 -10.80
N ARG A 140 -6.68 -3.59 -11.09
CA ARG A 140 -6.15 -2.41 -10.39
C ARG A 140 -7.06 -1.20 -10.57
N ASP A 141 -7.50 -0.92 -11.79
CA ASP A 141 -8.30 0.26 -12.10
C ASP A 141 -9.73 0.14 -11.53
N ALA A 142 -10.17 -1.07 -11.18
CA ALA A 142 -11.37 -1.33 -10.39
C ALA A 142 -11.16 -1.18 -8.86
N ASN A 143 -9.98 -0.71 -8.43
CA ASN A 143 -9.59 -0.51 -7.04
C ASN A 143 -9.71 -1.78 -6.17
N LEU A 144 -9.41 -2.93 -6.76
CA LEU A 144 -9.37 -4.22 -6.06
C LEU A 144 -7.99 -4.44 -5.40
N PRO A 145 -7.90 -5.35 -4.40
CA PRO A 145 -6.66 -5.59 -3.66
C PRO A 145 -5.47 -5.96 -4.56
N VAL A 146 -4.35 -5.28 -4.36
CA VAL A 146 -3.12 -5.41 -5.14
C VAL A 146 -1.94 -5.41 -4.19
N ASP A 147 -1.02 -6.34 -4.38
CA ASP A 147 0.27 -6.39 -3.69
C ASP A 147 1.28 -5.61 -4.53
N ALA A 148 1.57 -4.37 -4.11
CA ALA A 148 2.47 -3.46 -4.81
C ALA A 148 3.50 -2.84 -3.86
N PRO A 149 4.79 -2.79 -4.27
CA PRO A 149 5.81 -2.05 -3.54
C PRO A 149 5.69 -0.52 -3.73
N ASP A 150 4.94 -0.07 -4.73
CA ASP A 150 4.64 1.33 -5.06
C ASP A 150 3.37 1.39 -5.93
N PHE A 151 2.38 2.20 -5.54
CA PHE A 151 1.12 2.35 -6.26
C PHE A 151 1.14 3.53 -7.25
N ALA A 152 2.18 4.37 -7.24
CA ALA A 152 2.37 5.47 -8.19
C ALA A 152 3.83 5.53 -8.69
N PRO A 153 4.29 4.48 -9.41
CA PRO A 153 5.69 4.28 -9.81
C PRO A 153 6.28 5.33 -10.76
N SER A 154 5.46 6.21 -11.34
CA SER A 154 5.90 7.37 -12.12
C SER A 154 5.99 8.66 -11.31
N SER A 155 5.82 8.58 -10.00
CA SER A 155 5.79 9.68 -9.04
C SER A 155 6.76 9.43 -7.90
N MET A 156 7.13 10.47 -7.15
CA MET A 156 7.77 10.28 -5.85
C MET A 156 6.77 9.90 -4.76
N LEU A 157 5.49 10.21 -4.96
CA LEU A 157 4.41 9.78 -4.08
C LEU A 157 4.19 8.27 -4.26
N TYR A 158 4.15 7.53 -3.16
CA TYR A 158 3.66 6.15 -3.10
C TYR A 158 2.24 5.95 -3.68
N ARG A 159 1.31 6.87 -3.41
CA ARG A 159 -0.03 6.92 -4.04
C ARG A 159 -0.33 8.36 -4.46
N LEU A 160 -0.94 8.53 -5.62
CA LEU A 160 -1.46 9.84 -6.02
C LEU A 160 -2.59 10.28 -5.08
N PRO A 161 -2.86 11.60 -4.96
CA PRO A 161 -3.97 12.10 -4.15
C PRO A 161 -5.30 11.47 -4.54
N GLN A 162 -6.03 10.96 -3.56
CA GLN A 162 -7.38 10.43 -3.70
C GLN A 162 -8.35 11.36 -2.98
N GLN A 163 -9.50 11.60 -3.61
CA GLN A 163 -10.56 12.40 -2.99
C GLN A 163 -11.21 11.59 -1.87
N VAL A 164 -11.15 12.10 -0.64
CA VAL A 164 -11.78 11.49 0.54
C VAL A 164 -13.19 12.05 0.73
N THR A 165 -13.32 13.38 0.66
CA THR A 165 -14.60 14.11 0.64
C THR A 165 -14.57 15.19 -0.44
N LYS A 166 -15.65 15.98 -0.57
CA LYS A 166 -15.80 16.97 -1.65
C LYS A 166 -14.56 17.86 -1.86
N ASN A 167 -13.89 18.30 -0.80
CA ASN A 167 -12.74 19.19 -0.87
C ASN A 167 -11.52 18.70 -0.06
N ILE A 168 -11.56 17.47 0.44
CA ILE A 168 -10.46 16.87 1.20
C ILE A 168 -9.88 15.72 0.40
N TRP A 169 -8.56 15.76 0.24
CA TRP A 169 -7.79 14.79 -0.52
C TRP A 169 -6.65 14.26 0.34
N SER A 170 -6.21 13.05 0.05
CA SER A 170 -5.05 12.47 0.71
C SER A 170 -4.23 11.63 -0.26
N ALA A 171 -2.92 11.87 -0.30
CA ALA A 171 -1.96 10.93 -0.86
C ALA A 171 -1.55 9.98 0.27
N ILE A 172 -1.95 8.71 0.13
CA ILE A 172 -1.73 7.70 1.17
C ILE A 172 -0.30 7.18 1.08
N GLY A 173 0.42 7.24 2.20
CA GLY A 173 1.79 6.76 2.30
C GLY A 173 1.90 5.24 2.32
N ALA A 174 3.10 4.72 2.12
CA ALA A 174 3.39 3.32 2.33
C ALA A 174 3.23 2.97 3.82
N THR A 175 2.50 1.92 4.14
CA THR A 175 2.37 1.36 5.50
C THR A 175 3.65 0.64 5.96
N ALA A 176 4.81 1.19 5.61
CA ALA A 176 6.14 0.66 5.86
C ALA A 176 7.07 1.77 6.41
N PRO A 177 8.27 1.45 6.91
CA PRO A 177 9.24 2.47 7.27
C PRO A 177 9.66 3.33 6.06
N PRO A 178 10.12 4.57 6.27
CA PRO A 178 10.56 5.43 5.18
C PRO A 178 11.86 4.89 4.58
N SER A 179 11.88 4.69 3.27
CA SER A 179 12.99 4.08 2.52
C SER A 179 13.35 4.91 1.28
N TYR A 180 14.39 4.46 0.56
CA TYR A 180 14.71 5.06 -0.73
C TYR A 180 13.57 4.81 -1.74
N GLU A 181 13.04 3.59 -1.77
CA GLU A 181 12.04 3.10 -2.72
C GLU A 181 10.75 3.91 -2.62
N ASN A 182 10.18 4.05 -1.42
CA ASN A 182 8.95 4.84 -1.20
C ASN A 182 9.20 6.36 -1.12
N SER A 183 10.43 6.82 -1.40
CA SER A 183 10.83 8.25 -1.30
C SER A 183 10.66 8.88 0.08
N GLY A 184 10.50 8.06 1.14
CA GLY A 184 10.10 8.52 2.45
C GLY A 184 8.61 8.84 2.59
N HIS A 185 7.78 8.60 1.56
CA HIS A 185 6.32 8.76 1.63
C HIS A 185 5.69 7.57 2.36
N ASN A 186 5.81 7.58 3.69
CA ASN A 186 5.20 6.57 4.55
C ASN A 186 3.98 7.09 5.32
N ASN A 187 3.88 8.38 5.61
CA ASN A 187 2.70 8.99 6.23
C ASN A 187 1.72 9.53 5.18
N ASN A 188 0.51 9.88 5.64
CA ASN A 188 -0.51 10.48 4.80
C ASN A 188 -0.24 11.98 4.60
N LEU A 189 -0.21 12.39 3.32
CA LEU A 189 -0.07 13.79 2.92
C LEU A 189 -1.45 14.29 2.45
N SER A 190 -2.17 14.93 3.37
CA SER A 190 -3.55 15.35 3.15
C SER A 190 -3.66 16.82 2.84
N PHE A 191 -4.68 17.24 2.11
CA PHE A 191 -4.92 18.66 1.86
C PHE A 191 -6.41 18.99 1.72
N ILE A 192 -6.75 20.20 2.17
CA ILE A 192 -8.09 20.75 2.19
C ILE A 192 -8.12 21.95 1.26
N ILE A 193 -8.98 21.89 0.24
CA ILE A 193 -9.17 22.96 -0.73
C ILE A 193 -10.32 23.86 -0.25
N THR A 194 -10.08 25.16 -0.18
CA THR A 194 -11.10 26.16 0.14
C THR A 194 -11.20 27.21 -0.98
N GLU A 195 -12.13 28.16 -0.86
CA GLU A 195 -12.29 29.24 -1.83
C GLU A 195 -11.14 30.26 -1.84
N GLU A 196 -10.27 30.26 -0.81
CA GLU A 196 -9.21 31.27 -0.64
C GLU A 196 -7.80 30.69 -0.53
N GLY A 197 -7.67 29.36 -0.52
CA GLY A 197 -6.38 28.69 -0.45
C GLY A 197 -6.50 27.21 -0.14
N VAL A 198 -5.33 26.58 -0.04
CA VAL A 198 -5.20 25.18 0.37
C VAL A 198 -4.46 25.11 1.71
N VAL A 199 -4.95 24.25 2.60
CA VAL A 199 -4.24 23.84 3.82
C VAL A 199 -3.73 22.41 3.61
N VAL A 200 -2.43 22.19 3.80
CA VAL A 200 -1.80 20.87 3.70
C VAL A 200 -1.48 20.36 5.10
N MET A 201 -1.76 19.09 5.36
CA MET A 201 -1.26 18.35 6.52
C MET A 201 0.01 17.61 6.10
N ASN A 202 1.09 17.83 6.84
CA ASN A 202 2.44 17.30 6.65
C ASN A 202 3.18 17.88 5.44
N ALA A 203 4.41 18.33 5.69
CA ALA A 203 5.30 18.93 4.70
C ALA A 203 6.04 17.92 3.82
N SER A 204 5.83 16.62 4.03
CA SER A 204 6.57 15.49 3.41
C SER A 204 7.99 15.27 3.96
N ASP A 205 8.57 14.11 3.64
CA ASP A 205 9.90 13.66 4.08
C ASP A 205 11.07 14.44 3.48
N ASN A 206 10.88 15.06 2.31
CA ASN A 206 11.94 15.77 1.61
C ASN A 206 11.38 16.78 0.61
N TYR A 207 12.26 17.66 0.14
CA TYR A 207 11.95 18.74 -0.79
C TYR A 207 11.30 18.25 -2.10
N LEU A 208 11.83 17.18 -2.69
CA LEU A 208 11.34 16.69 -3.98
C LEU A 208 9.97 16.01 -3.85
N LEU A 209 9.72 15.30 -2.75
CA LEU A 209 8.40 14.74 -2.44
C LEU A 209 7.37 15.86 -2.20
N ALA A 210 7.71 16.88 -1.41
CA ALA A 210 6.87 18.05 -1.19
C ALA A 210 6.51 18.76 -2.50
N LYS A 211 7.51 18.95 -3.38
CA LYS A 211 7.31 19.49 -4.73
C LYS A 211 6.37 18.63 -5.56
N THR A 212 6.55 17.31 -5.53
CA THR A 212 5.70 16.37 -6.27
C THR A 212 4.25 16.44 -5.79
N LEU A 213 4.02 16.50 -4.47
CA LEU A 213 2.66 16.69 -3.92
C LEU A 213 2.04 18.01 -4.43
N HIS A 214 2.78 19.11 -4.39
CA HIS A 214 2.26 20.40 -4.86
C HIS A 214 1.95 20.40 -6.36
N GLU A 215 2.73 19.69 -7.18
CA GLU A 215 2.45 19.50 -8.60
C GLU A 215 1.12 18.75 -8.82
N GLU A 216 0.79 17.76 -7.98
CA GLU A 216 -0.53 17.11 -8.02
C GLU A 216 -1.65 18.03 -7.53
N ILE A 217 -1.44 18.81 -6.46
CA ILE A 217 -2.43 19.79 -5.98
C ILE A 217 -2.78 20.80 -7.09
N LYS A 218 -1.79 21.29 -7.84
CA LYS A 218 -1.98 22.23 -8.97
C LYS A 218 -2.78 21.65 -10.13
N LYS A 219 -2.90 20.32 -10.26
CA LYS A 219 -3.76 19.68 -11.27
C LYS A 219 -5.22 19.67 -10.83
N ILE A 220 -5.48 19.81 -9.53
CA ILE A 220 -6.81 19.73 -8.93
C ILE A 220 -7.39 21.14 -8.69
N THR A 221 -6.55 22.12 -8.34
CA THR A 221 -6.99 23.50 -8.03
C THR A 221 -5.93 24.54 -8.39
N ASP A 222 -6.40 25.74 -8.75
CA ASP A 222 -5.57 26.93 -8.98
C ASP A 222 -5.27 27.70 -7.68
N GLN A 223 -5.88 27.31 -6.56
CA GLN A 223 -5.71 27.98 -5.28
C GLN A 223 -4.29 27.78 -4.72
N PRO A 224 -3.66 28.83 -4.15
CA PRO A 224 -2.34 28.69 -3.57
C PRO A 224 -2.40 27.95 -2.23
N VAL A 225 -1.36 27.16 -1.92
CA VAL A 225 -1.17 26.61 -0.57
C VAL A 225 -0.82 27.76 0.38
N LYS A 226 -1.65 27.97 1.40
CA LYS A 226 -1.48 29.05 2.40
C LYS A 226 -0.76 28.56 3.64
N TYR A 227 -1.11 27.36 4.08
CA TYR A 227 -0.64 26.78 5.33
C TYR A 227 -0.24 25.33 5.11
N VAL A 228 0.86 24.93 5.76
CA VAL A 228 1.27 23.54 5.93
C VAL A 228 1.37 23.29 7.42
N VAL A 229 0.47 22.45 7.93
CA VAL A 229 0.42 22.09 9.34
C VAL A 229 1.16 20.78 9.54
N LEU A 230 2.11 20.77 10.47
CA LEU A 230 2.90 19.59 10.80
C LEU A 230 2.17 18.81 11.89
N GLU A 231 1.96 17.50 11.69
CA GLU A 231 1.36 16.65 12.71
C GLU A 231 2.25 16.52 13.95
N ASN A 232 3.55 16.42 13.75
CA ASN A 232 4.59 16.34 14.78
C ASN A 232 5.97 16.70 14.19
N ALA A 233 7.03 16.39 14.95
CA ALA A 233 8.41 16.67 14.59
C ALA A 233 9.10 15.59 13.74
N GLN A 234 8.40 14.54 13.31
CA GLN A 234 9.01 13.45 12.57
C GLN A 234 9.45 13.88 11.17
N GLY A 235 10.46 13.18 10.64
CA GLY A 235 11.07 13.50 9.35
C GLY A 235 10.05 13.55 8.20
N HIS A 236 9.17 12.54 8.14
CA HIS A 236 8.10 12.44 7.13
C HIS A 236 7.07 13.57 7.20
N ALA A 237 6.96 14.23 8.35
CA ALA A 237 6.04 15.33 8.58
C ALA A 237 6.69 16.68 8.28
N MET A 238 7.96 16.90 8.66
CA MET A 238 8.53 18.26 8.75
C MET A 238 9.59 18.62 7.71
N LEU A 239 10.30 17.65 7.12
CA LEU A 239 11.54 17.94 6.38
C LEU A 239 11.34 18.65 5.03
N GLY A 240 10.20 18.44 4.36
CA GLY A 240 9.88 19.15 3.12
C GLY A 240 9.46 20.62 3.31
N SER A 241 9.47 21.13 4.55
CA SER A 241 9.00 22.49 4.88
C SER A 241 9.69 23.60 4.09
N ASN A 242 10.97 23.44 3.74
CA ASN A 242 11.70 24.49 3.01
C ASN A 242 11.15 24.71 1.59
N TYR A 243 10.65 23.65 0.93
CA TYR A 243 9.94 23.79 -0.34
C TYR A 243 8.70 24.66 -0.18
N TRP A 244 7.88 24.37 0.82
CA TRP A 244 6.60 25.06 1.03
C TRP A 244 6.78 26.55 1.37
N GLN A 245 7.81 26.89 2.17
CA GLN A 245 8.15 28.28 2.44
C GLN A 245 8.60 29.02 1.17
N GLU A 246 9.36 28.38 0.28
CA GLU A 246 9.72 28.96 -1.03
C GLU A 246 8.49 29.22 -1.91
N GLN A 247 7.40 28.46 -1.75
CA GLN A 247 6.12 28.68 -2.43
C GLN A 247 5.24 29.74 -1.73
N GLY A 248 5.69 30.29 -0.59
CA GLY A 248 4.97 31.32 0.18
C GLY A 248 3.97 30.78 1.20
N ALA A 249 3.91 29.47 1.42
CA ALA A 249 3.08 28.88 2.47
C ALA A 249 3.72 29.08 3.86
N LYS A 250 2.88 29.15 4.89
CA LYS A 250 3.31 29.24 6.29
C LYS A 250 3.34 27.87 6.95
N ILE A 251 4.47 27.54 7.57
CA ILE A 251 4.64 26.29 8.32
C ILE A 251 4.10 26.48 9.73
N VAL A 252 3.19 25.60 10.13
CA VAL A 252 2.51 25.67 11.42
C VAL A 252 2.73 24.40 12.22
N VAL A 253 3.05 24.55 13.50
CA VAL A 253 3.41 23.41 14.35
C VAL A 253 3.04 23.68 15.81
N HIS A 254 2.83 22.61 16.57
CA HIS A 254 2.68 22.69 18.02
C HIS A 254 4.00 23.07 18.72
N ARG A 255 3.94 23.75 19.87
CA ARG A 255 5.11 24.19 20.63
C ARG A 255 6.06 23.04 20.98
N LEU A 256 5.54 21.93 21.50
CA LEU A 256 6.37 20.77 21.86
C LEU A 256 7.07 20.15 20.65
N ALA A 257 6.39 20.06 19.51
CA ALA A 257 7.01 19.58 18.27
C ALA A 257 8.06 20.58 17.74
N ALA A 258 7.84 21.90 17.91
CA ALA A 258 8.84 22.91 17.58
C ALA A 258 10.13 22.77 18.41
N GLU A 259 10.00 22.46 19.70
CA GLU A 259 11.14 22.19 20.60
C GLU A 259 11.92 20.95 20.15
N VAL A 260 11.22 19.85 19.80
CA VAL A 260 11.87 18.65 19.24
C VAL A 260 12.58 18.93 17.91
N ILE A 261 11.99 19.75 17.04
CA ILE A 261 12.64 20.16 15.78
C ILE A 261 13.92 20.97 16.07
N GLU A 262 13.90 21.86 17.05
CA GLU A 262 15.06 22.65 17.45
C GLU A 262 16.20 21.78 17.99
N ASP A 263 15.87 20.81 18.85
CA ASP A 263 16.86 19.98 19.53
C ASP A 263 17.39 18.83 18.64
N HIS A 264 16.53 18.23 17.81
CA HIS A 264 16.83 16.98 17.10
C HIS A 264 16.72 17.06 15.58
N GLY A 265 16.21 18.16 15.01
CA GLY A 265 15.93 18.26 13.59
C GLY A 265 17.16 18.06 12.68
N ALA A 266 18.35 18.42 13.14
CA ALA A 266 19.59 18.21 12.39
C ALA A 266 19.95 16.72 12.23
N ASP A 267 19.72 15.92 13.26
CA ASP A 267 19.97 14.47 13.21
C ASP A 267 18.91 13.78 12.34
N VAL A 268 17.65 14.19 12.46
CA VAL A 268 16.56 13.70 11.60
C VAL A 268 16.84 13.99 10.12
N LEU A 269 17.28 15.22 9.79
CA LEU A 269 17.69 15.58 8.42
C LEU A 269 18.84 14.69 7.92
N LYS A 270 19.86 14.46 8.75
CA LYS A 270 21.02 13.62 8.38
C LYS A 270 20.62 12.16 8.14
N GLN A 271 19.74 11.60 8.98
CA GLN A 271 19.21 10.25 8.80
C GLN A 271 18.43 10.14 7.49
N MET A 272 17.56 11.11 7.20
CA MET A 272 16.82 11.17 5.94
C MET A 272 17.78 11.25 4.75
N GLN A 273 18.78 12.13 4.77
CA GLN A 273 19.76 12.26 3.67
C GLN A 273 20.51 10.96 3.39
N ASN A 274 20.91 10.22 4.44
CA ASN A 274 21.56 8.93 4.29
C ASN A 274 20.65 7.86 3.68
N GLY A 275 19.36 7.85 4.07
CA GLY A 275 18.38 6.89 3.59
C GLY A 275 17.87 7.20 2.18
N ARG A 276 17.55 8.46 1.90
CA ARG A 276 16.89 8.93 0.67
C ARG A 276 17.88 9.36 -0.41
N ARG A 277 19.15 9.59 -0.06
CA ARG A 277 20.26 9.83 -1.01
C ARG A 277 19.94 10.96 -1.99
N ASP A 278 19.94 10.71 -3.29
CA ASP A 278 19.62 11.68 -4.33
C ASP A 278 18.20 12.24 -4.23
N LYS A 279 17.24 11.48 -3.65
CA LYS A 279 15.89 11.99 -3.38
C LYS A 279 15.85 13.07 -2.29
N SER A 280 16.91 13.23 -1.49
CA SER A 280 17.02 14.29 -0.48
C SER A 280 17.44 15.65 -1.03
N LEU A 281 17.78 15.75 -2.33
CA LEU A 281 18.33 16.95 -2.93
C LEU A 281 17.44 18.19 -2.70
N GLY A 282 18.05 19.26 -2.20
CA GLY A 282 17.36 20.53 -1.91
C GLY A 282 16.69 20.58 -0.54
N THR A 283 16.62 19.49 0.20
CA THR A 283 16.01 19.46 1.54
C THR A 283 16.89 20.16 2.56
N GLN A 284 16.31 21.10 3.30
CA GLN A 284 16.97 21.87 4.33
C GLN A 284 16.06 22.00 5.55
N LEU A 285 16.64 21.94 6.74
CA LEU A 285 15.92 22.24 7.96
C LEU A 285 15.61 23.74 8.01
N VAL A 286 14.34 24.10 8.21
CA VAL A 286 13.87 25.48 8.32
C VAL A 286 13.06 25.67 9.59
N LYS A 287 12.98 26.91 10.07
CA LYS A 287 12.17 27.25 11.25
C LYS A 287 10.69 27.34 10.87
N PRO A 288 9.78 26.80 11.72
CA PRO A 288 8.35 27.03 11.58
C PRO A 288 7.99 28.53 11.63
N ASP A 289 6.93 28.93 10.92
CA ASP A 289 6.46 30.32 10.89
C ASP A 289 5.47 30.63 12.02
N ILE A 290 4.62 29.66 12.36
CA ILE A 290 3.55 29.79 13.35
C ILE A 290 3.70 28.64 14.35
N ILE A 291 3.74 29.00 15.63
CA ILE A 291 3.81 28.05 16.74
C ILE A 291 2.59 28.29 17.62
N PHE A 292 1.86 27.24 17.95
CA PHE A 292 0.69 27.30 18.83
C PHE A 292 0.81 26.32 19.99
N ASP A 293 -0.02 26.55 21.01
CA ASP A 293 -0.13 25.71 22.20
C ASP A 293 -1.34 24.76 22.06
N ASN A 294 -2.50 25.07 22.61
CA ASN A 294 -3.60 24.09 22.65
C ASN A 294 -4.40 23.96 21.34
N GLU A 295 -4.75 25.09 20.73
CA GLU A 295 -5.61 25.13 19.54
C GLU A 295 -5.20 26.28 18.63
N TRP A 296 -5.30 26.04 17.32
CA TRP A 296 -5.20 27.07 16.30
C TRP A 296 -6.30 26.89 15.26
N ILE A 297 -7.18 27.89 15.14
CA ILE A 297 -8.32 27.88 14.24
C ILE A 297 -7.97 28.60 12.93
N ILE A 298 -8.17 27.93 11.82
CA ILE A 298 -7.95 28.43 10.47
C ILE A 298 -9.32 28.66 9.83
N GLU A 299 -9.69 29.92 9.70
CA GLU A 299 -10.86 30.36 8.93
C GLU A 299 -10.37 30.73 7.52
N LEU A 300 -10.66 29.90 6.51
CA LEU A 300 -10.17 30.12 5.15
C LEU A 300 -11.22 29.74 4.11
N GLY A 301 -11.68 30.71 3.31
CA GLY A 301 -12.62 30.45 2.22
C GLY A 301 -13.91 29.73 2.64
N GLY A 302 -14.44 30.06 3.82
CA GLY A 302 -15.69 29.52 4.37
C GLY A 302 -15.56 28.17 5.11
N GLU A 303 -14.36 27.60 5.19
CA GLU A 303 -14.06 26.40 5.98
C GLU A 303 -13.41 26.78 7.30
N GLN A 304 -13.81 26.08 8.37
CA GLN A 304 -13.17 26.15 9.69
C GLN A 304 -12.34 24.88 9.88
N ILE A 305 -11.03 25.03 10.01
CA ILE A 305 -10.09 23.93 10.19
C ILE A 305 -9.37 24.15 11.52
N GLU A 306 -9.45 23.19 12.43
CA GLU A 306 -8.96 23.35 13.79
C GLU A 306 -7.77 22.43 14.03
N ALA A 307 -6.57 23.01 14.15
CA ALA A 307 -5.40 22.29 14.61
C ALA A 307 -5.46 22.17 16.14
N ARG A 308 -5.57 20.96 16.67
CA ARG A 308 -5.82 20.69 18.09
C ARG A 308 -4.77 19.76 18.69
N TYR A 309 -4.18 20.20 19.78
CA TYR A 309 -3.44 19.34 20.69
C TYR A 309 -4.43 18.70 21.67
N LEU A 310 -4.63 17.38 21.56
CA LEU A 310 -5.60 16.64 22.37
C LEU A 310 -4.99 16.06 23.66
N GLY A 311 -3.68 16.14 23.81
CA GLY A 311 -2.92 15.53 24.89
C GLY A 311 -1.72 14.75 24.36
N PRO A 312 -0.90 14.18 25.27
CA PRO A 312 0.25 13.37 24.89
C PRO A 312 -0.18 12.08 24.18
N ALA A 313 0.59 11.66 23.17
CA ALA A 313 0.27 10.51 22.32
C ALA A 313 1.56 9.84 21.76
N HIS A 314 1.65 9.69 20.44
CA HIS A 314 2.72 9.00 19.73
C HIS A 314 4.09 9.69 19.87
N GLY A 315 4.12 11.01 19.82
CA GLY A 315 5.29 11.85 20.06
C GLY A 315 4.92 13.22 20.63
N PRO A 316 5.93 14.01 21.05
CA PRO A 316 5.71 15.31 21.65
C PRO A 316 5.02 16.28 20.68
N GLY A 317 3.85 16.76 21.09
CA GLY A 317 3.10 17.74 20.32
C GLY A 317 2.37 17.21 19.10
N ASP A 318 1.99 15.92 19.08
CA ASP A 318 1.06 15.42 18.08
C ASP A 318 -0.23 16.24 18.08
N ILE A 319 -0.65 16.66 16.89
CA ILE A 319 -1.91 17.39 16.70
C ILE A 319 -2.80 16.70 15.67
N VAL A 320 -4.09 16.95 15.79
CA VAL A 320 -5.09 16.58 14.78
C VAL A 320 -5.56 17.83 14.04
N LEU A 321 -6.03 17.66 12.80
CA LEU A 321 -6.90 18.65 12.16
C LEU A 321 -8.35 18.19 12.26
N TRP A 322 -9.17 18.95 12.97
CA TRP A 322 -10.60 18.73 13.08
C TRP A 322 -11.37 19.66 12.14
N LEU A 323 -12.29 19.09 11.36
CA LEU A 323 -13.14 19.79 10.41
C LEU A 323 -14.62 19.60 10.81
N PRO A 324 -15.16 20.46 11.69
CA PRO A 324 -16.46 20.24 12.32
C PRO A 324 -17.62 20.19 11.31
N GLN A 325 -17.60 21.01 10.25
CA GLN A 325 -18.65 21.04 9.24
C GLN A 325 -18.75 19.72 8.45
N GLN A 326 -17.65 18.97 8.37
CA GLN A 326 -17.56 17.71 7.64
C GLN A 326 -17.60 16.49 8.56
N GLU A 327 -17.62 16.71 9.88
CA GLU A 327 -17.46 15.68 10.90
C GLU A 327 -16.25 14.76 10.60
N LEU A 328 -15.13 15.35 10.13
CA LEU A 328 -13.92 14.65 9.71
C LEU A 328 -12.72 15.07 10.55
N VAL A 329 -11.91 14.10 10.97
CA VAL A 329 -10.62 14.34 11.62
C VAL A 329 -9.46 13.75 10.82
N ILE A 330 -8.39 14.52 10.64
CA ILE A 330 -7.08 14.04 10.20
C ILE A 330 -6.23 13.91 11.45
N THR A 331 -5.95 12.69 11.89
CA THR A 331 -5.39 12.47 13.23
C THR A 331 -3.88 12.58 13.30
N GLY A 332 -3.22 12.57 12.14
CA GLY A 332 -1.80 12.23 12.08
C GLY A 332 -1.51 10.93 12.86
N ASP A 333 -0.31 10.84 13.42
CA ASP A 333 0.12 9.66 14.16
C ASP A 333 -0.56 9.47 15.53
N LEU A 334 -1.61 10.23 15.86
CA LEU A 334 -2.44 9.91 17.03
C LEU A 334 -3.25 8.62 16.82
N ALA A 335 -3.56 8.26 15.56
CA ALA A 335 -4.32 7.07 15.22
C ALA A 335 -3.76 6.35 13.98
N PHE A 336 -3.71 5.02 14.04
CA PHE A 336 -3.12 4.14 13.03
C PHE A 336 -4.15 3.17 12.43
N HIS A 337 -3.99 2.89 11.14
CA HIS A 337 -4.78 1.93 10.37
C HIS A 337 -3.85 1.13 9.45
N GLU A 338 -4.13 -0.16 9.22
CA GLU A 338 -3.36 -1.09 8.37
C GLU A 338 -1.92 -1.39 8.85
N ARG A 339 -1.30 -0.48 9.59
CA ARG A 339 0.06 -0.54 10.13
C ARG A 339 0.07 -0.58 11.65
N LEU A 340 0.96 -1.37 12.24
CA LEU A 340 1.21 -1.35 13.68
C LEU A 340 1.89 -0.04 14.10
N LEU A 341 1.38 0.61 15.15
CA LEU A 341 1.97 1.84 15.67
C LEU A 341 3.38 1.62 16.23
N PRO A 342 4.34 2.51 15.98
CA PRO A 342 5.59 2.54 16.73
C PRO A 342 5.36 3.17 18.12
N VAL A 343 5.90 2.55 19.16
CA VAL A 343 6.12 3.22 20.45
C VAL A 343 7.58 3.66 20.47
N PHE A 344 7.89 4.91 20.78
CA PHE A 344 9.25 5.46 20.94
C PHE A 344 9.63 5.61 22.42
N GLU A 345 10.84 6.08 22.69
CA GLU A 345 11.31 6.31 24.08
C GLU A 345 10.54 7.46 24.77
N ASP A 346 10.06 8.42 24.00
CA ASP A 346 9.30 9.60 24.41
C ASP A 346 7.78 9.46 24.21
N THR A 347 7.31 8.29 23.76
CA THR A 347 5.87 8.01 23.65
C THR A 347 5.25 7.81 25.04
N ASP A 348 4.27 8.64 25.37
CA ASP A 348 3.49 8.51 26.60
C ASP A 348 2.27 7.61 26.35
N THR A 349 2.47 6.31 26.48
CA THR A 349 1.39 5.33 26.24
C THR A 349 0.27 5.38 27.27
N ALA A 350 0.50 5.93 28.48
CA ALA A 350 -0.53 6.11 29.50
C ALA A 350 -1.42 7.32 29.15
N GLY A 351 -0.78 8.46 28.89
CA GLY A 351 -1.43 9.68 28.45
C GLY A 351 -2.17 9.51 27.13
N TRP A 352 -1.67 8.68 26.21
CA TRP A 352 -2.36 8.37 24.95
C TRP A 352 -3.74 7.73 25.16
N LEU A 353 -3.92 6.91 26.21
CA LEU A 353 -5.23 6.35 26.55
C LEU A 353 -6.23 7.43 26.96
N GLU A 354 -5.76 8.46 27.67
CA GLU A 354 -6.58 9.61 28.07
C GLU A 354 -6.91 10.50 26.87
N THR A 355 -5.90 10.81 26.05
CA THR A 355 -6.01 11.56 24.79
C THR A 355 -7.01 10.92 23.83
N TRP A 356 -7.14 9.59 23.82
CA TRP A 356 -8.14 8.91 23.00
C TRP A 356 -9.58 9.32 23.32
N ASN A 357 -9.91 9.55 24.60
CA ASN A 357 -11.25 10.02 24.98
C ASN A 357 -11.54 11.41 24.40
N ASN A 358 -10.51 12.27 24.33
CA ASN A 358 -10.62 13.59 23.71
C ASN A 358 -10.84 13.47 22.20
N LEU A 359 -10.16 12.54 21.52
CA LEU A 359 -10.39 12.27 20.10
C LEU A 359 -11.84 11.81 19.84
N GLU A 360 -12.33 10.83 20.61
CA GLU A 360 -13.70 10.32 20.44
C GLU A 360 -14.76 11.38 20.72
N SER A 361 -14.48 12.32 21.63
CA SER A 361 -15.39 13.43 21.95
C SER A 361 -15.63 14.39 20.78
N LEU A 362 -14.76 14.41 19.76
CA LEU A 362 -14.97 15.20 18.55
C LEU A 362 -16.17 14.69 17.73
N GLY A 363 -16.55 13.42 17.88
CA GLY A 363 -17.70 12.84 17.16
C GLY A 363 -17.46 12.66 15.66
N ALA A 364 -16.21 12.44 15.24
CA ALA A 364 -15.84 12.27 13.84
C ALA A 364 -16.52 11.04 13.21
N LYS A 365 -17.08 11.22 12.01
CA LYS A 365 -17.63 10.15 11.16
C LYS A 365 -16.58 9.59 10.20
N ILE A 366 -15.62 10.41 9.79
CA ILE A 366 -14.53 10.03 8.90
C ILE A 366 -13.21 10.34 9.60
N VAL A 367 -12.27 9.40 9.52
CA VAL A 367 -10.92 9.52 10.06
C VAL A 367 -9.92 9.33 8.94
N ILE A 368 -8.98 10.27 8.80
CA ILE A 368 -7.77 10.09 7.99
C ILE A 368 -6.60 9.88 8.97
N PRO A 369 -6.09 8.65 9.12
CA PRO A 369 -5.00 8.36 10.06
C PRO A 369 -3.65 8.93 9.58
N GLY A 370 -2.62 8.89 10.41
CA GLY A 370 -1.24 9.23 10.01
C GLY A 370 -0.68 8.22 9.02
N HIS A 371 -1.09 6.95 9.17
CA HIS A 371 -0.73 5.84 8.29
C HIS A 371 -1.94 4.98 7.94
N GLY A 372 -2.01 4.53 6.68
CA GLY A 372 -3.08 3.70 6.14
C GLY A 372 -4.24 4.49 5.52
N GLY A 373 -5.19 3.80 4.89
CA GLY A 373 -6.31 4.43 4.20
C GLY A 373 -7.32 5.16 5.11
N PRO A 374 -8.11 6.12 4.58
CA PRO A 374 -9.22 6.74 5.30
C PRO A 374 -10.24 5.71 5.79
N THR A 375 -10.77 5.92 6.99
CA THR A 375 -11.59 4.92 7.69
C THR A 375 -12.53 5.59 8.70
N VAL A 376 -12.99 4.85 9.70
CA VAL A 376 -13.88 5.28 10.78
C VAL A 376 -13.22 5.09 12.15
N ILE A 377 -13.73 5.79 13.17
CA ILE A 377 -13.15 5.77 14.53
C ILE A 377 -13.04 4.37 15.12
N SER A 378 -13.99 3.47 14.82
CA SER A 378 -13.98 2.10 15.36
C SER A 378 -12.84 1.25 14.81
N GLU A 379 -12.41 1.48 13.56
CA GLU A 379 -11.29 0.73 12.96
C GLU A 379 -9.96 1.19 13.56
N VAL A 380 -9.72 2.50 13.66
CA VAL A 380 -8.49 3.00 14.27
C VAL A 380 -8.43 2.72 15.77
N ARG A 381 -9.59 2.68 16.47
CA ARG A 381 -9.65 2.26 17.88
C ARG A 381 -9.11 0.86 18.07
N LYS A 382 -9.54 -0.08 17.22
CA LYS A 382 -9.13 -1.48 17.28
C LYS A 382 -7.61 -1.64 17.15
N TYR A 383 -6.98 -0.86 16.28
CA TYR A 383 -5.55 -1.03 15.98
C TYR A 383 -4.63 -0.05 16.70
N THR A 384 -5.18 0.96 17.38
CA THR A 384 -4.42 1.91 18.19
C THR A 384 -4.71 1.74 19.68
N LEU A 385 -5.91 2.10 20.12
CA LEU A 385 -6.27 2.06 21.54
C LEU A 385 -6.28 0.63 22.08
N ASP A 386 -6.98 -0.29 21.42
CA ASP A 386 -7.14 -1.65 21.94
C ASP A 386 -5.79 -2.39 21.97
N TYR A 387 -4.87 -2.07 21.04
CA TYR A 387 -3.47 -2.53 21.09
C TYR A 387 -2.73 -2.00 22.32
N LEU A 388 -2.77 -0.69 22.56
CA LEU A 388 -2.10 -0.06 23.70
C LEU A 388 -2.67 -0.58 25.03
N VAL A 389 -3.99 -0.69 25.14
CA VAL A 389 -4.67 -1.25 26.31
C VAL A 389 -4.23 -2.70 26.55
N TYR A 390 -4.24 -3.53 25.50
CA TYR A 390 -3.81 -4.92 25.60
C TYR A 390 -2.34 -5.01 26.07
N MET A 391 -1.43 -4.31 25.40
CA MET A 391 0.00 -4.37 25.73
C MET A 391 0.28 -3.89 27.15
N ARG A 392 -0.31 -2.77 27.58
CA ARG A 392 -0.15 -2.27 28.95
C ARG A 392 -0.73 -3.23 29.99
N GLN A 393 -1.86 -3.89 29.70
CA GLN A 393 -2.42 -4.91 30.60
C GLN A 393 -1.53 -6.15 30.74
N GLU A 394 -0.95 -6.65 29.65
CA GLU A 394 -0.05 -7.81 29.71
C GLU A 394 1.27 -7.46 30.42
N VAL A 395 1.83 -6.27 30.15
CA VAL A 395 3.02 -5.78 30.87
C VAL A 395 2.73 -5.60 32.36
N ALA A 396 1.57 -5.05 32.74
CA ALA A 396 1.19 -4.90 34.14
C ALA A 396 1.18 -6.24 34.88
N LYS A 397 0.64 -7.31 34.27
CA LYS A 397 0.65 -8.66 34.86
C LYS A 397 2.07 -9.17 35.10
N ILE A 398 2.97 -8.97 34.13
CA ILE A 398 4.37 -9.37 34.26
C ILE A 398 5.03 -8.65 35.44
N LEU A 399 4.83 -7.32 35.56
CA LEU A 399 5.38 -6.52 36.65
C LEU A 399 4.80 -6.93 38.02
N GLU A 400 3.49 -7.20 38.11
CA GLU A 400 2.82 -7.69 39.33
C GLU A 400 3.37 -9.05 39.79
N GLU A 401 3.77 -9.90 38.85
CA GLU A 401 4.40 -11.21 39.10
C GLU A 401 5.92 -11.12 39.31
N MET A 402 6.50 -9.92 39.34
CA MET A 402 7.95 -9.65 39.40
C MET A 402 8.73 -10.29 38.23
N GLY A 403 8.09 -10.45 37.08
CA GLY A 403 8.72 -10.85 35.82
C GLY A 403 9.56 -9.73 35.22
N GLY A 404 10.41 -10.08 34.26
CA GLY A 404 11.33 -9.16 33.60
C GLY A 404 10.99 -8.90 32.13
N LEU A 405 11.95 -8.26 31.48
CA LEU A 405 11.89 -7.95 30.05
C LEU A 405 11.85 -9.21 29.16
N GLU A 406 12.37 -10.35 29.64
CA GLU A 406 12.31 -11.61 28.90
C GLU A 406 10.86 -12.08 28.72
N GLU A 407 10.07 -12.04 29.79
CA GLU A 407 8.65 -12.35 29.76
C GLU A 407 7.86 -11.35 28.89
N ALA A 408 8.25 -10.06 28.89
CA ALA A 408 7.61 -9.06 28.04
C ALA A 408 7.78 -9.37 26.54
N TYR A 409 8.90 -9.97 26.13
CA TYR A 409 9.09 -10.40 24.75
C TYR A 409 8.21 -11.58 24.33
N GLU A 410 7.69 -12.35 25.29
CA GLU A 410 6.86 -13.53 25.05
C GLU A 410 5.35 -13.22 25.07
N ILE A 411 4.95 -11.95 25.21
CA ILE A 411 3.55 -11.52 25.11
C ILE A 411 2.97 -11.94 23.73
N ASP A 412 1.84 -12.65 23.75
CA ASP A 412 1.16 -13.11 22.53
C ASP A 412 0.46 -11.97 21.77
N GLN A 413 1.17 -11.35 20.84
CA GLN A 413 0.63 -10.27 20.02
C GLN A 413 -0.03 -10.78 18.71
N SER A 414 -0.34 -12.08 18.60
CA SER A 414 -0.83 -12.69 17.34
C SER A 414 -2.12 -12.07 16.79
N ALA A 415 -2.95 -11.46 17.64
CA ALA A 415 -4.15 -10.71 17.24
C ALA A 415 -3.86 -9.48 16.35
N PHE A 416 -2.60 -9.04 16.28
CA PHE A 416 -2.13 -7.89 15.50
C PHE A 416 -1.15 -8.30 14.39
N ALA A 417 -0.90 -9.59 14.20
CA ALA A 417 0.12 -10.10 13.27
C ALA A 417 -0.16 -9.80 11.79
N GLN A 418 -1.41 -9.47 11.45
CA GLN A 418 -1.83 -9.04 10.13
C GLN A 418 -1.46 -7.60 9.79
N LEU A 419 -1.11 -6.77 10.79
CA LEU A 419 -0.78 -5.37 10.55
C LEU A 419 0.60 -5.26 9.91
N ASP A 420 0.72 -4.31 8.99
CA ASP A 420 2.01 -3.98 8.40
C ASP A 420 2.98 -3.52 9.49
N THR A 421 4.26 -3.79 9.29
CA THR A 421 5.35 -3.54 10.26
C THR A 421 5.27 -4.29 11.59
N PHE A 422 4.34 -5.26 11.74
CA PHE A 422 4.22 -6.05 12.97
C PHE A 422 5.52 -6.76 13.34
N ARG A 423 6.20 -7.41 12.38
CA ARG A 423 7.41 -8.19 12.65
C ARG A 423 8.57 -7.33 13.12
N GLU A 424 8.59 -6.09 12.66
CA GLU A 424 9.59 -5.08 12.99
C GLU A 424 9.31 -4.46 14.36
N LEU A 425 8.04 -4.16 14.67
CA LEU A 425 7.67 -3.32 15.81
C LEU A 425 7.17 -4.08 17.03
N ALA A 426 6.53 -5.24 16.90
CA ALA A 426 5.87 -5.92 18.02
C ALA A 426 6.82 -6.15 19.22
N ARG A 427 8.05 -6.60 18.93
CA ARG A 427 9.06 -6.82 19.96
C ARG A 427 9.63 -5.52 20.54
N ILE A 428 9.79 -4.49 19.71
CA ILE A 428 10.29 -3.17 20.12
C ILE A 428 9.27 -2.47 21.02
N ASN A 429 8.00 -2.53 20.64
CA ASN A 429 6.91 -1.98 21.43
C ASN A 429 6.80 -2.66 22.80
N ALA A 430 6.93 -4.00 22.85
CA ALA A 430 6.96 -4.71 24.13
C ALA A 430 8.10 -4.24 25.05
N ASP A 431 9.32 -4.08 24.52
CA ASP A 431 10.46 -3.54 25.30
C ASP A 431 10.18 -2.11 25.80
N ARG A 432 9.71 -1.23 24.93
CA ARG A 432 9.51 0.18 25.26
C ARG A 432 8.37 0.39 26.25
N ILE A 433 7.25 -0.31 26.07
CA ILE A 433 6.13 -0.27 27.02
C ILE A 433 6.56 -0.84 28.36
N PHE A 434 7.26 -1.99 28.38
CA PHE A 434 7.76 -2.58 29.63
C PHE A 434 8.68 -1.61 30.39
N ARG A 435 9.67 -1.02 29.71
CA ARG A 435 10.59 -0.06 30.31
C ARG A 435 9.89 1.19 30.82
N ALA A 436 8.90 1.70 30.08
CA ALA A 436 8.13 2.86 30.53
C ALA A 436 7.37 2.54 31.82
N MET A 437 6.68 1.40 31.84
CA MET A 437 5.86 0.98 32.99
C MET A 437 6.66 0.53 34.21
N GLU A 438 7.94 0.15 34.07
CA GLU A 438 8.82 -0.17 35.21
C GLU A 438 9.00 1.02 36.18
N PHE A 439 8.79 2.24 35.69
CA PHE A 439 8.95 3.48 36.47
C PHE A 439 7.65 4.25 36.71
N GLU A 440 6.50 3.70 36.30
CA GLU A 440 5.16 4.20 36.64
C GLU A 440 4.75 3.72 38.06
#